data_AF-A0A128FFR8-F1
#
_entry.id   AF-A0A128FFR8-F1
#
_cell.length_a   1.000
_cell.length_b   1.000
_cell.length_c   1.000
_cell.angle_alpha   90.00
_cell.angle_beta   90.00
_cell.angle_gamma   90.00
#
_symmetry.space_group_name_H-M   'P 1'
#
loop_
_entity.id
_entity.type
_entity.pdbx_description
1 polymer ?
#
loop_
_entity_poly.entity_id
_entity_poly.type
_entity_poly.pdbx_seq_one_letter_code
_entity_poly.pdbx_strand_id
1 'polypeptide(L)'
;MILQAEPLFDKVCKETHQKRAFLRLDLVAQLGLEKGILTQEEANLLISAEEHRLYTINVDDFSPEELAAKTQYPEQSIDNVA
;
A
#
# COMPACT_ATOMS: atom_id res chain seq x y z
N MET A 1 -3.16 -4.87 12.05
CA MET A 1 -3.28 -5.71 10.84
C MET A 1 -1.92 -6.23 10.37
N ILE A 2 -0.95 -5.39 9.98
CA ILE A 2 0.38 -5.88 9.54
C ILE A 2 1.13 -6.68 10.62
N LEU A 3 1.11 -6.24 11.89
CA LEU A 3 1.76 -6.94 13.00
C LEU A 3 1.23 -8.37 13.23
N GLN A 4 -0.03 -8.64 12.87
CA GLN A 4 -0.63 -9.97 13.00
C GLN A 4 -0.38 -10.85 11.77
N ALA A 5 -0.12 -10.24 10.62
CA ALA A 5 0.19 -10.93 9.37
C ALA A 5 1.62 -11.51 9.35
N GLU A 6 2.58 -10.84 10.00
CA GLU A 6 3.97 -11.24 10.07
C GLU A 6 4.21 -12.70 10.57
N PRO A 7 3.64 -13.13 11.72
CA PRO A 7 3.80 -14.52 12.18
C PRO A 7 3.12 -15.55 11.27
N LEU A 8 2.02 -15.19 10.59
CA LEU A 8 1.32 -16.07 9.66
C LEU A 8 2.13 -16.27 8.38
N PHE A 9 2.71 -15.20 7.87
CA PHE A 9 3.61 -15.24 6.73
C PHE A 9 4.85 -16.11 7.01
N ASP A 10 5.46 -15.93 8.19
CA ASP A 10 6.60 -16.72 8.62
C ASP A 10 6.26 -18.20 8.72
N LYS A 11 5.06 -18.55 9.23
CA LYS A 11 4.56 -19.92 9.26
C LYS A 11 4.51 -20.49 7.84
N VAL A 12 3.89 -19.80 6.89
CA VAL A 12 3.80 -20.27 5.49
C VAL A 12 5.19 -20.38 4.84
N CYS A 13 6.09 -19.42 5.05
CA CYS A 13 7.44 -19.48 4.48
C CYS A 13 8.27 -20.64 5.04
N LYS A 14 8.13 -20.94 6.34
CA LYS A 14 8.78 -22.09 6.98
C LYS A 14 8.28 -23.41 6.41
N GLU A 15 6.97 -23.60 6.37
CA GLU A 15 6.36 -24.85 5.86
C GLU A 15 6.62 -25.05 4.36
N THR A 16 6.56 -23.97 3.58
CA THR A 16 6.83 -24.03 2.14
C THR A 16 8.31 -24.10 1.79
N HIS A 17 9.21 -23.90 2.77
CA HIS A 17 10.66 -23.80 2.58
C HIS A 17 11.06 -22.75 1.52
N GLN A 18 10.23 -21.73 1.32
CA GLN A 18 10.46 -20.66 0.36
C GLN A 18 10.69 -19.34 1.08
N LYS A 19 11.85 -18.72 0.82
CA LYS A 19 12.10 -17.34 1.24
C LYS A 19 11.37 -16.40 0.27
N ARG A 20 10.31 -15.78 0.74
CA ARG A 20 9.55 -14.77 -0.01
C ARG A 20 9.77 -13.40 0.62
N ALA A 21 9.64 -12.35 -0.18
CA ALA A 21 9.51 -11.00 0.35
C ALA A 21 8.14 -10.87 1.03
N PHE A 22 8.02 -10.00 2.04
CA PHE A 22 6.76 -9.68 2.71
C PHE A 22 5.90 -8.77 1.82
N LEU A 23 5.51 -9.30 0.65
CA LEU A 23 4.77 -8.62 -0.42
C LEU A 23 3.78 -9.62 -1.02
N ARG A 24 2.64 -9.11 -1.53
CA ARG A 24 1.57 -9.94 -2.10
C ARG A 24 1.09 -11.01 -1.12
N LEU A 25 0.70 -10.56 0.07
CA LEU A 25 0.23 -11.44 1.14
C LEU A 25 -1.04 -12.21 0.75
N ASP A 26 -1.80 -11.72 -0.23
CA ASP A 26 -2.91 -12.39 -0.89
C ASP A 26 -2.51 -13.73 -1.53
N LEU A 27 -1.38 -13.77 -2.26
CA LEU A 27 -0.87 -15.00 -2.86
C LEU A 27 -0.31 -15.97 -1.82
N VAL A 28 0.28 -15.42 -0.74
CA VAL A 28 0.77 -16.23 0.38
C VAL A 28 -0.40 -16.86 1.13
N ALA A 29 -1.49 -16.12 1.32
CA ALA A 29 -2.73 -16.59 1.92
C ALA A 29 -3.34 -17.73 1.10
N GLN A 30 -3.46 -17.57 -0.22
CA GLN A 30 -3.95 -18.63 -1.11
C GLN A 30 -3.08 -19.89 -1.03
N LEU A 31 -1.76 -19.74 -1.09
CA LEU A 31 -0.84 -20.88 -0.96
C LEU A 31 -0.96 -21.56 0.41
N GLY A 32 -1.11 -20.77 1.47
CA GLY A 32 -1.31 -21.27 2.83
C GLY A 32 -2.62 -22.05 2.98
N LEU A 33 -3.70 -21.60 2.33
CA LEU A 33 -4.98 -22.32 2.29
C LEU A 33 -4.88 -23.61 1.46
N GLU A 34 -4.28 -23.55 0.28
CA GLU A 34 -4.14 -24.71 -0.61
C GLU A 34 -3.31 -25.83 0.03
N LYS A 35 -2.29 -25.46 0.80
CA LYS A 35 -1.46 -26.41 1.55
C LYS A 35 -2.02 -26.78 2.92
N GLY A 36 -3.14 -26.18 3.35
CA GLY A 36 -3.73 -26.41 4.67
C GLY A 36 -2.86 -25.92 5.85
N ILE A 37 -1.95 -24.98 5.60
CA ILE A 37 -1.07 -24.37 6.62
C ILE A 37 -1.83 -23.29 7.41
N LEU A 38 -2.74 -22.59 6.74
CA LEU A 38 -3.53 -21.51 7.30
C LEU A 38 -5.03 -21.85 7.31
N THR A 39 -5.75 -21.30 8.27
CA THR A 39 -7.22 -21.29 8.27
C THR A 39 -7.75 -20.16 7.38
N GLN A 40 -9.05 -20.23 7.05
CA GLN A 40 -9.72 -19.18 6.27
C GLN A 40 -9.62 -17.80 6.94
N GLU A 41 -9.70 -17.75 8.28
CA GLU A 41 -9.57 -16.52 9.05
C GLU A 41 -8.15 -15.95 9.00
N GLU A 42 -7.13 -16.79 9.16
CA GLU A 42 -5.72 -16.39 9.06
C GLU A 42 -5.39 -15.88 7.64
N ALA A 43 -5.92 -16.55 6.61
CA ALA A 43 -5.75 -16.14 5.22
C ALA A 43 -6.42 -14.79 4.93
N ASN A 44 -7.63 -14.57 5.44
CA ASN A 44 -8.32 -13.29 5.30
C ASN A 44 -7.54 -12.14 5.98
N LEU A 45 -6.88 -12.42 7.10
CA LEU A 45 -6.04 -11.43 7.79
C LEU A 45 -4.83 -11.01 6.94
N LEU A 46 -4.20 -11.96 6.23
CA LEU A 46 -3.11 -11.68 5.29
C LEU A 46 -3.59 -10.84 4.09
N ILE A 47 -4.73 -11.19 3.50
CA ILE A 47 -5.33 -10.46 2.37
C ILE A 47 -5.64 -9.01 2.78
N SER A 48 -6.34 -8.85 3.91
CA SER A 48 -6.73 -7.53 4.39
C SER A 48 -5.53 -6.66 4.78
N ALA A 49 -4.44 -7.26 5.24
CA ALA A 49 -3.19 -6.55 5.48
C ALA A 49 -2.54 -6.02 4.18
N GLU A 50 -2.60 -6.77 3.08
CA GLU A 50 -2.14 -6.30 1.76
C GLU A 50 -3.03 -5.16 1.22
N GLU A 51 -4.36 -5.29 1.34
CA GLU A 51 -5.31 -4.25 0.95
C GLU A 51 -5.06 -2.95 1.71
N HIS A 52 -4.85 -3.02 3.02
CA HIS A 52 -4.52 -1.85 3.83
C HIS A 52 -3.17 -1.24 3.41
N ARG A 53 -2.18 -2.06 3.02
CA ARG A 53 -0.91 -1.55 2.49
C ARG A 53 -1.13 -0.77 1.18
N LEU A 54 -1.91 -1.32 0.26
CA LEU A 54 -2.25 -0.68 -1.01
C LEU A 54 -3.03 0.62 -0.80
N TYR A 55 -4.01 0.61 0.08
CA TYR A 55 -4.77 1.81 0.46
C TYR A 55 -3.86 2.89 1.04
N THR A 56 -2.95 2.53 1.96
CA THR A 56 -2.01 3.49 2.57
C THR A 56 -1.00 4.05 1.56
N ILE A 57 -0.58 3.24 0.58
CA ILE A 57 0.32 3.68 -0.50
C ILE A 57 -0.40 4.61 -1.47
N ASN A 58 -1.73 4.51 -1.60
CA ASN A 58 -2.47 5.31 -2.56
C ASN A 58 -2.55 6.77 -2.09
N VAL A 59 -1.66 7.60 -2.63
CA VAL A 59 -1.58 9.03 -2.35
C VAL A 59 -2.51 9.77 -3.32
N ASP A 60 -3.82 9.64 -3.12
CA ASP A 60 -4.85 10.39 -3.87
C ASP A 60 -5.46 11.54 -3.04
N ASP A 61 -4.89 11.80 -1.85
CA ASP A 61 -5.39 12.80 -0.89
C ASP A 61 -4.81 14.22 -1.14
N PHE A 62 -4.31 14.48 -2.34
CA PHE A 62 -3.82 15.82 -2.72
C PHE A 62 -4.46 16.27 -4.02
N SER A 63 -5.29 17.31 -3.94
CA SER A 63 -5.82 17.96 -5.13
C SER A 63 -4.68 18.69 -5.87
N PRO A 64 -4.56 18.56 -7.20
CA PRO A 64 -3.52 19.26 -7.98
C PRO A 64 -3.54 20.78 -7.77
N GLU A 65 -4.73 21.33 -7.47
CA GLU A 65 -4.95 22.75 -7.17
C GLU A 65 -4.28 23.19 -5.86
N GLU A 66 -4.16 22.32 -4.87
CA GLU A 66 -3.44 22.59 -3.61
C GLU A 66 -1.92 22.46 -3.77
N LEU A 67 -1.48 21.64 -4.73
CA LEU A 67 -0.07 21.45 -5.06
C LEU A 67 0.50 22.60 -5.93
N ALA A 68 -0.37 23.36 -6.60
CA ALA A 68 0.03 24.44 -7.49
C ALA A 68 0.76 25.56 -6.73
N ALA A 69 2.03 25.79 -7.05
CA ALA A 69 2.80 26.90 -6.51
C ALA A 69 2.19 28.24 -6.98
N LYS A 70 1.62 29.01 -6.05
CA LYS A 70 1.14 30.36 -6.34
C LYS A 70 2.31 31.23 -6.76
N THR A 71 2.40 31.56 -8.04
CA THR A 71 3.43 32.49 -8.49
C THR A 71 2.98 33.91 -8.20
N GLN A 72 3.54 34.52 -7.15
CA GLN A 72 3.38 35.94 -6.87
C GLN A 72 4.31 36.73 -7.79
N TYR A 73 3.89 36.94 -9.05
CA TYR A 73 4.47 38.02 -9.85
C TYR A 73 3.75 39.31 -9.47
N PRO A 74 4.47 40.35 -8.99
CA PRO A 74 3.85 41.66 -8.82
C PRO A 74 3.40 42.18 -10.19
N GLU A 75 2.13 42.58 -10.31
CA GLU A 75 1.62 43.26 -11.49
C GLU A 75 2.37 44.58 -11.68
N GLN A 76 3.31 44.61 -12.61
CA GLN A 76 3.82 45.87 -13.15
C GLN A 76 2.89 46.30 -14.27
N SER A 77 1.93 47.17 -13.94
CA SER A 77 1.20 47.99 -14.91
C SER A 77 2.21 48.90 -15.61
N ILE A 78 2.62 48.52 -16.82
CA ILE A 78 3.34 49.40 -17.75
C ILE A 78 2.31 50.19 -18.54
N ASP A 79 1.94 51.35 -18.00
CA ASP A 79 1.24 52.40 -18.76
C ASP A 79 2.18 52.94 -19.85
N ASN A 80 1.96 52.51 -21.08
CA ASN A 80 2.56 53.14 -22.26
C ASN A 80 1.79 54.43 -22.58
N VAL A 81 2.36 55.58 -22.24
CA VAL A 81 1.95 56.86 -22.84
C VAL A 81 2.94 57.26 -23.93
N ALA A 82 2.36 57.53 -25.09
CA ALA A 82 2.98 57.84 -26.37
C ALA A 82 3.65 59.23 -26.41
#